data_AF-A0A838KSC8-F1
#
_entry.id   AF-A0A838KSC8-F1
#
_cell.length_a   1.000
_cell.length_b   1.000
_cell.length_c   1.000
_cell.angle_alpha   90.00
_cell.angle_beta   90.00
_cell.angle_gamma   90.00
#
_symmetry.space_group_name_H-M   'P 1'
#
loop_
_entity.id
_entity.type
_entity.pdbx_description
1 polymer ?
#
loop_
_entity_poly.entity_id
_entity_poly.type
_entity_poly.pdbx_seq_one_letter_code
_entity_poly.pdbx_strand_id
1 'polypeptide(L)'
;MTSILNRRLAGSFALLALVMTPPAVAAQAGPGPALAPAAAAAAELPLGPAGLSETRTTTTLQPGVTLTTIVRGSTDPADVWTVEARIPAGSTSPDPDAPPTALSDRASAEELADRLRADGFDARVEEVVTPATADYAGGSLGWRVRVGRFADKAAADATLAQMVAAGYAGGSVFTGWDGSPNDRGPWHLQVLTIDPDTFNGEIRASFGPDIENRETTSALSRAQGATAAVNAGYFVLDPASGAPGDPAGVGVYDGRLLSETIGHRPALVLRDDATGTTVERLHWVGTVRGHGHARLTLDGIDRVPGLIRNCGGTADDVPTARPMHDFTCTDSAELVAFTPEFGASTPSGPGLEAVLDRHDRVVSVRSPRGVALPRGFEAVQATGSLVDDLRATAVVGKRLRISTSLQDERGHEVHTRHSTSIVNGGPELVRNGQLHVTPRADGFVRPTDPSFYYGFSAKRNPRTFAGVDAAGRIILVTADGRSTESLGLTIVETGAVARALGMIDALNLDGGGSTTMVVGGQVVNDPSDTTGERPVGDALLILPWAA
;
A
#
# COMPACT_ATOMS: atom_id res chain seq x y z
N MET A 1 46.81 37.43 21.74
CA MET A 1 48.27 37.25 21.91
C MET A 1 48.70 36.17 20.92
N THR A 2 49.10 36.58 19.70
CA THR A 2 50.50 36.64 19.16
C THR A 2 50.94 35.29 18.57
N SER A 3 51.45 35.11 17.35
CA SER A 3 51.88 35.94 16.19
C SER A 3 51.93 35.01 14.95
N ILE A 4 51.60 35.36 13.70
CA ILE A 4 52.21 36.29 12.72
C ILE A 4 53.64 35.92 12.22
N LEU A 5 53.72 35.70 10.88
CA LEU A 5 54.82 35.93 9.90
C LEU A 5 56.07 34.99 9.95
N ASN A 6 56.83 34.67 8.88
CA ASN A 6 56.97 35.26 7.53
C ASN A 6 57.73 34.32 6.54
N ARG A 7 57.52 34.59 5.24
CA ARG A 7 58.28 34.35 3.98
C ARG A 7 59.77 33.90 4.02
N ARG A 8 60.19 33.17 2.96
CA ARG A 8 61.22 33.62 1.97
C ARG A 8 61.34 32.74 0.71
N LEU A 9 61.56 33.41 -0.43
CA LEU A 9 61.91 32.91 -1.77
C LEU A 9 63.43 32.68 -1.93
N ALA A 10 63.80 31.75 -2.82
CA ALA A 10 64.87 31.78 -3.85
C ALA A 10 64.96 30.35 -4.45
N GLY A 11 65.20 30.06 -5.72
CA GLY A 11 65.65 30.81 -6.89
C GLY A 11 66.46 29.84 -7.79
N SER A 12 65.90 29.49 -8.97
CA SER A 12 66.55 29.11 -10.25
C SER A 12 67.51 27.90 -10.39
N PHE A 13 67.24 27.00 -11.35
CA PHE A 13 67.92 26.95 -12.68
C PHE A 13 67.29 25.89 -13.62
N ALA A 14 67.23 26.23 -14.91
CA ALA A 14 66.57 25.51 -15.99
C ALA A 14 67.49 24.46 -16.66
N LEU A 15 66.88 23.42 -17.25
CA LEU A 15 67.40 22.77 -18.46
C LEU A 15 66.24 22.45 -19.42
N LEU A 16 66.36 22.98 -20.62
CA LEU A 16 65.39 22.98 -21.72
C LEU A 16 65.75 21.80 -22.66
N ALA A 17 64.80 20.90 -22.93
CA ALA A 17 64.90 19.93 -24.02
C ALA A 17 63.78 20.20 -25.03
N LEU A 18 64.18 20.59 -26.24
CA LEU A 18 63.33 20.98 -27.36
C LEU A 18 62.90 19.73 -28.14
N VAL A 19 61.60 19.44 -28.21
CA VAL A 19 61.03 18.46 -29.15
C VAL A 19 60.09 19.22 -30.09
N MET A 20 60.38 19.16 -31.39
CA MET A 20 59.55 19.76 -32.44
C MET A 20 58.38 18.86 -32.81
N THR A 21 57.17 19.43 -32.84
CA THR A 21 55.95 18.81 -33.40
C THR A 21 55.50 19.57 -34.66
N PRO A 22 55.03 18.89 -35.72
CA PRO A 22 54.52 19.53 -36.94
C PRO A 22 53.11 20.12 -36.74
N PRO A 23 52.63 21.03 -37.61
CA PRO A 23 51.35 21.71 -37.44
C PRO A 23 50.19 20.78 -37.80
N ALA A 24 49.23 20.62 -36.89
CA ALA A 24 47.97 19.93 -37.17
C ALA A 24 46.99 20.88 -37.87
N VAL A 25 46.49 20.44 -39.01
CA VAL A 25 45.43 21.07 -39.80
C VAL A 25 44.12 21.04 -38.98
N ALA A 26 43.49 22.20 -38.81
CA ALA A 26 42.18 22.30 -38.17
C ALA A 26 41.08 21.76 -39.12
N ALA A 27 40.54 20.59 -38.81
CA ALA A 27 39.30 20.10 -39.40
C ALA A 27 38.11 20.58 -38.56
N GLN A 28 37.22 21.38 -39.17
CA GLN A 28 35.93 21.74 -38.58
C GLN A 28 35.04 20.49 -38.55
N ALA A 29 34.70 20.01 -37.36
CA ALA A 29 33.68 18.98 -37.17
C ALA A 29 32.29 19.65 -37.19
N GLY A 30 31.45 19.28 -38.15
CA GLY A 30 30.03 19.65 -38.16
C GLY A 30 29.27 19.02 -36.99
N PRO A 31 28.03 19.48 -36.71
CA PRO A 31 27.23 18.94 -35.63
C PRO A 31 26.93 17.47 -35.93
N GLY A 32 27.47 16.57 -35.09
CA GLY A 32 27.14 15.16 -35.12
C GLY A 32 25.65 14.96 -34.79
N PRO A 33 25.00 13.93 -35.35
CA PRO A 33 23.61 13.64 -35.02
C PRO A 33 23.48 13.45 -33.51
N ALA A 34 22.51 14.12 -32.91
CA ALA A 34 22.16 13.95 -31.51
C ALA A 34 21.96 12.46 -31.24
N LEU A 35 22.73 11.91 -30.32
CA LEU A 35 22.48 10.59 -29.76
C LEU A 35 21.09 10.64 -29.11
N ALA A 36 20.12 9.99 -29.74
CA ALA A 36 18.89 9.60 -29.06
C ALA A 36 19.29 8.84 -27.79
N PRO A 37 18.65 9.08 -26.63
CA PRO A 37 18.89 8.25 -25.47
C PRO A 37 18.47 6.83 -25.85
N ALA A 38 19.45 5.94 -25.95
CA ALA A 38 19.19 4.52 -26.08
C ALA A 38 18.38 4.12 -24.85
N ALA A 39 17.11 3.74 -25.05
CA ALA A 39 16.33 3.06 -24.06
C ALA A 39 17.19 1.91 -23.52
N ALA A 40 17.67 2.02 -22.28
CA ALA A 40 18.38 0.94 -21.64
C ALA A 40 17.48 -0.29 -21.77
N ALA A 41 17.96 -1.34 -22.46
CA ALA A 41 17.25 -2.59 -22.55
C ALA A 41 16.91 -2.99 -21.11
N ALA A 42 15.62 -2.91 -20.77
CA ALA A 42 15.19 -3.08 -19.40
C ALA A 42 15.61 -4.47 -18.94
N ALA A 43 16.28 -4.55 -17.79
CA ALA A 43 16.73 -5.81 -17.23
C ALA A 43 15.54 -6.77 -17.13
N GLU A 44 15.79 -8.06 -17.40
CA GLU A 44 14.80 -9.12 -17.17
C GLU A 44 14.21 -8.99 -15.75
N LEU A 45 12.91 -9.29 -15.59
CA LEU A 45 12.32 -9.24 -14.26
C LEU A 45 12.99 -10.29 -13.35
N PRO A 46 13.32 -9.95 -12.10
CA PRO A 46 13.97 -10.86 -11.15
C PRO A 46 12.95 -11.83 -10.53
N LEU A 47 12.22 -12.55 -11.38
CA LEU A 47 11.19 -13.52 -11.00
C LEU A 47 11.56 -14.89 -11.58
N GLY A 48 11.71 -15.86 -10.69
CA GLY A 48 12.18 -17.20 -11.03
C GLY A 48 13.64 -17.24 -11.51
N PRO A 49 14.08 -18.38 -12.08
CA PRO A 49 15.41 -18.52 -12.66
C PRO A 49 15.71 -17.51 -13.80
N ALA A 50 17.00 -17.27 -14.05
CA ALA A 50 17.42 -16.46 -15.19
C ALA A 50 17.11 -17.15 -16.53
N GLY A 51 16.85 -16.36 -17.59
CA GLY A 51 16.63 -16.89 -18.94
C GLY A 51 15.25 -17.53 -19.17
N LEU A 52 14.29 -17.32 -18.27
CA LEU A 52 12.89 -17.59 -18.57
C LEU A 52 12.41 -16.72 -19.74
N SER A 53 11.46 -17.23 -20.52
CA SER A 53 10.82 -16.44 -21.57
C SER A 53 10.15 -15.22 -20.98
N GLU A 54 10.36 -14.06 -21.58
CA GLU A 54 9.70 -12.82 -21.20
C GLU A 54 9.28 -12.07 -22.45
N THR A 55 8.01 -11.69 -22.52
CA THR A 55 7.48 -10.83 -23.58
C THR A 55 7.06 -9.50 -22.98
N ARG A 56 7.34 -8.42 -23.71
CA ARG A 56 6.93 -7.06 -23.34
C ARG A 56 6.26 -6.42 -24.53
N THR A 57 5.01 -6.00 -24.34
CA THR A 57 4.23 -5.31 -25.37
C THR A 57 3.84 -3.94 -24.86
N THR A 58 4.35 -2.88 -25.50
CA THR A 58 4.10 -1.50 -25.09
C THR A 58 3.16 -0.80 -26.07
N THR A 59 2.14 -0.14 -25.52
CA THR A 59 1.18 0.69 -26.24
C THR A 59 1.17 2.09 -25.65
N THR A 60 1.22 3.13 -26.49
CA THR A 60 0.99 4.52 -26.05
C THR A 60 -0.50 4.76 -25.91
N LEU A 61 -0.95 5.21 -24.75
CA LEU A 61 -2.36 5.48 -24.46
C LEU A 61 -2.72 6.96 -24.75
N GLN A 62 -1.82 7.87 -24.39
CA GLN A 62 -1.87 9.30 -24.69
C GLN A 62 -0.44 9.88 -24.62
N PRO A 63 -0.18 11.14 -25.03
CA PRO A 63 1.12 11.77 -24.85
C PRO A 63 1.62 11.63 -23.40
N GLY A 64 2.85 11.12 -23.25
CA GLY A 64 3.46 10.84 -21.96
C GLY A 64 2.91 9.64 -21.18
N VAL A 65 1.99 8.84 -21.73
CA VAL A 65 1.45 7.67 -21.01
C VAL A 65 1.56 6.42 -21.86
N THR A 66 2.25 5.42 -21.34
CA THR A 66 2.40 4.10 -21.98
C THR A 66 1.95 2.98 -21.06
N LEU A 67 1.27 1.98 -21.61
CA LEU A 67 1.02 0.70 -20.97
C LEU A 67 1.98 -0.34 -21.53
N THR A 68 2.71 -1.03 -20.67
CA THR A 68 3.52 -2.21 -21.03
C THR A 68 2.96 -3.44 -20.34
N THR A 69 2.49 -4.41 -21.12
CA THR A 69 2.15 -5.75 -20.62
C THR A 69 3.39 -6.62 -20.63
N ILE A 70 3.72 -7.21 -19.48
CA ILE A 70 4.84 -8.13 -19.31
C ILE A 70 4.29 -9.51 -18.96
N VAL A 71 4.64 -10.51 -19.76
CA VAL A 71 4.39 -11.93 -19.45
C VAL A 71 5.73 -12.62 -19.31
N ARG A 72 6.01 -13.16 -18.12
CA ARG A 72 7.26 -13.87 -17.84
C ARG A 72 6.99 -15.31 -17.42
N GLY A 73 7.81 -16.21 -17.91
CA GLY A 73 7.80 -17.60 -17.48
C GLY A 73 6.72 -18.44 -18.14
N SER A 74 6.50 -19.62 -17.56
CA SER A 74 5.53 -20.62 -18.01
C SER A 74 5.09 -21.45 -16.82
N THR A 75 3.93 -22.08 -16.92
CA THR A 75 3.45 -23.02 -15.88
C THR A 75 4.49 -24.08 -15.58
N ASP A 76 4.76 -24.31 -14.30
CA ASP A 76 5.67 -25.35 -13.85
C ASP A 76 4.90 -26.63 -13.48
N PRO A 77 5.14 -27.78 -14.15
CA PRO A 77 4.54 -29.05 -13.77
C PRO A 77 4.91 -29.53 -12.34
N ALA A 78 5.97 -28.97 -11.74
CA ALA A 78 6.33 -29.23 -10.35
C ALA A 78 5.34 -28.59 -9.36
N ASP A 79 4.66 -27.53 -9.78
CA ASP A 79 3.62 -26.88 -8.99
C ASP A 79 2.30 -27.63 -9.08
N VAL A 80 1.71 -27.87 -7.91
CA VAL A 80 0.53 -28.72 -7.75
C VAL A 80 -0.48 -28.08 -6.82
N TRP A 81 -1.72 -28.54 -6.92
CA TRP A 81 -2.71 -28.29 -5.89
C TRP A 81 -2.47 -29.18 -4.68
N THR A 82 -2.76 -28.65 -3.50
CA THR A 82 -2.67 -29.36 -2.22
C THR A 82 -3.67 -28.75 -1.24
N VAL A 83 -3.96 -29.42 -0.14
CA VAL A 83 -4.78 -28.84 0.93
C VAL A 83 -3.85 -28.30 2.02
N GLU A 84 -4.00 -27.03 2.38
CA GLU A 84 -3.41 -26.44 3.59
C GLU A 84 -4.34 -26.68 4.77
N ALA A 85 -3.94 -27.51 5.72
CA ALA A 85 -4.70 -27.70 6.95
C ALA A 85 -4.46 -26.54 7.92
N ARG A 86 -5.51 -26.14 8.64
CA ARG A 86 -5.41 -25.18 9.74
C ARG A 86 -4.99 -25.91 11.00
N ILE A 87 -3.95 -25.40 11.66
CA ILE A 87 -3.35 -25.95 12.85
C ILE A 87 -4.06 -25.38 14.08
N PRO A 88 -4.79 -26.18 14.86
CA PRO A 88 -5.39 -25.72 16.12
C PRO A 88 -4.31 -25.28 17.11
N ALA A 89 -4.70 -24.52 18.13
CA ALA A 89 -3.84 -24.28 19.28
C ALA A 89 -3.42 -25.61 19.91
N GLY A 90 -2.11 -25.91 19.87
CA GLY A 90 -1.55 -27.13 20.45
C GLY A 90 -1.34 -27.01 21.96
N SER A 91 -0.91 -28.11 22.57
CA SER A 91 -0.55 -28.16 24.02
C SER A 91 0.63 -27.24 24.41
N THR A 92 1.40 -26.79 23.42
CA THR A 92 2.50 -25.82 23.52
C THR A 92 2.02 -24.38 23.37
N SER A 93 0.77 -24.15 22.98
CA SER A 93 0.21 -22.81 22.83
C SER A 93 0.05 -22.16 24.21
N PRO A 94 0.51 -20.90 24.39
CA PRO A 94 0.21 -20.13 25.59
C PRO A 94 -1.28 -19.77 25.70
N ASP A 95 -2.04 -19.92 24.60
CA ASP A 95 -3.49 -19.73 24.53
C ASP A 95 -4.13 -20.96 23.86
N PRO A 96 -4.72 -21.90 24.63
CA PRO A 96 -5.34 -23.12 24.10
C PRO A 96 -6.66 -22.86 23.35
N ASP A 97 -7.27 -21.68 23.49
CA ASP A 97 -8.53 -21.32 22.83
C ASP A 97 -8.29 -20.49 21.55
N ALA A 98 -7.03 -20.26 21.17
CA ALA A 98 -6.69 -19.50 19.98
C ALA A 98 -7.22 -20.16 18.69
N PRO A 99 -7.70 -19.36 17.72
CA PRO A 99 -8.26 -19.89 16.48
C PRO A 99 -7.21 -20.65 15.66
N PRO A 100 -7.61 -21.68 14.89
CA PRO A 100 -6.69 -22.42 14.03
C PRO A 100 -5.96 -21.54 13.01
N THR A 101 -4.65 -21.72 12.88
CA THR A 101 -3.75 -20.88 12.07
C THR A 101 -3.16 -21.64 10.88
N ALA A 102 -2.56 -20.94 9.91
CA ALA A 102 -1.85 -21.61 8.81
C ALA A 102 -0.47 -22.13 9.23
N LEU A 103 0.20 -21.36 10.09
CA LEU A 103 1.52 -21.66 10.64
C LEU A 103 1.45 -21.77 12.15
N SER A 104 2.16 -22.76 12.69
CA SER A 104 2.38 -22.93 14.12
C SER A 104 3.82 -23.37 14.40
N ASP A 105 4.12 -23.72 15.65
CA ASP A 105 5.36 -24.41 15.99
C ASP A 105 5.40 -25.82 15.39
N ARG A 106 6.61 -26.40 15.33
CA ARG A 106 6.84 -27.70 14.70
C ARG A 106 6.06 -28.83 15.37
N ALA A 107 5.99 -28.84 16.70
CA ALA A 107 5.35 -29.93 17.44
C ALA A 107 3.83 -29.91 17.20
N SER A 108 3.20 -28.73 17.23
CA SER A 108 1.78 -28.56 16.89
C SER A 108 1.47 -29.00 15.45
N ALA A 109 2.35 -28.67 14.49
CA ALA A 109 2.20 -29.10 13.10
C ALA A 109 2.37 -30.62 12.93
N GLU A 110 3.35 -31.23 13.61
CA GLU A 110 3.56 -32.68 13.63
C GLU A 110 2.37 -33.41 14.27
N GLU A 111 1.82 -32.91 15.38
CA GLU A 111 0.63 -33.48 16.04
C GLU A 111 -0.59 -33.47 15.10
N LEU A 112 -0.86 -32.37 14.40
CA LEU A 112 -1.94 -32.34 13.40
C LEU A 112 -1.67 -33.32 12.25
N ALA A 113 -0.45 -33.35 11.73
CA ALA A 113 -0.12 -34.25 10.62
C ALA A 113 -0.26 -35.72 11.01
N ASP A 114 0.10 -36.11 12.22
CA ASP A 114 -0.06 -37.48 12.71
C ASP A 114 -1.53 -37.87 12.88
N ARG A 115 -2.38 -36.95 13.37
CA ARG A 115 -3.84 -37.17 13.41
C ARG A 115 -4.44 -37.33 12.01
N LEU A 116 -4.07 -36.45 11.08
CA LEU A 116 -4.50 -36.56 9.68
C LEU A 116 -4.06 -37.89 9.05
N ARG A 117 -2.83 -38.35 9.31
CA ARG A 117 -2.34 -39.66 8.83
C ARG A 117 -3.11 -40.82 9.46
N ALA A 118 -3.43 -40.74 10.75
CA ALA A 118 -4.23 -41.75 11.44
C ALA A 118 -5.64 -41.88 10.83
N ASP A 119 -6.20 -40.76 10.36
CA ASP A 119 -7.50 -40.71 9.66
C ASP A 119 -7.39 -41.00 8.15
N GLY A 120 -6.20 -41.39 7.66
CA GLY A 120 -5.99 -41.87 6.29
C GLY A 120 -5.60 -40.79 5.27
N PHE A 121 -5.28 -39.57 5.71
CA PHE A 121 -4.83 -38.49 4.84
C PHE A 121 -3.30 -38.52 4.63
N ASP A 122 -2.85 -38.22 3.40
CA ASP A 122 -1.42 -38.05 3.07
C ASP A 122 -0.90 -36.69 3.55
N ALA A 123 -0.67 -36.55 4.85
CA ALA A 123 -0.23 -35.30 5.46
C ALA A 123 1.31 -35.19 5.54
N ARG A 124 1.83 -33.98 5.29
CA ARG A 124 3.24 -33.61 5.41
C ARG A 124 3.40 -32.27 6.11
N VAL A 125 4.49 -32.14 6.87
CA VAL A 125 4.85 -30.94 7.62
C VAL A 125 5.98 -30.23 6.87
N GLU A 126 5.81 -28.94 6.61
CA GLU A 126 6.73 -28.15 5.81
C GLU A 126 7.12 -26.88 6.59
N GLU A 127 8.42 -26.58 6.63
CA GLU A 127 8.91 -25.33 7.20
C GLU A 127 8.70 -24.19 6.21
N VAL A 128 8.22 -23.05 6.70
CA VAL A 128 8.12 -21.82 5.92
C VAL A 128 9.28 -20.91 6.31
N VAL A 129 10.16 -20.65 5.36
CA VAL A 129 11.33 -19.79 5.53
C VAL A 129 11.18 -18.54 4.66
N THR A 130 11.52 -17.39 5.22
CA THR A 130 11.41 -16.10 4.53
C THR A 130 12.76 -15.39 4.46
N PRO A 131 13.04 -14.60 3.40
CA PRO A 131 14.26 -13.81 3.32
C PRO A 131 14.23 -12.67 4.35
N ALA A 132 15.42 -12.20 4.71
CA ALA A 132 15.56 -10.96 5.49
C ALA A 132 15.16 -9.75 4.64
N THR A 133 14.62 -8.72 5.30
CA THR A 133 14.30 -7.42 4.71
C THR A 133 15.08 -6.32 5.44
N ALA A 134 14.77 -5.04 5.16
CA ALA A 134 15.49 -3.93 5.79
C ALA A 134 15.26 -3.86 7.32
N ASP A 135 14.12 -4.34 7.81
CA ASP A 135 13.72 -4.23 9.22
C ASP A 135 13.17 -5.52 9.83
N TYR A 136 13.22 -6.63 9.08
CA TYR A 136 12.78 -7.95 9.52
C TYR A 136 13.85 -9.00 9.21
N ALA A 137 14.24 -9.77 10.22
CA ALA A 137 15.37 -10.70 10.12
C ALA A 137 15.14 -11.89 9.16
N GLY A 138 13.88 -12.16 8.80
CA GLY A 138 13.53 -13.37 8.04
C GLY A 138 13.81 -14.65 8.83
N GLY A 139 14.11 -15.73 8.12
CA GLY A 139 14.34 -17.06 8.69
C GLY A 139 13.05 -17.88 8.80
N SER A 140 13.06 -18.85 9.71
CA SER A 140 11.92 -19.74 9.96
C SER A 140 10.75 -18.94 10.53
N LEU A 141 9.65 -18.89 9.78
CA LEU A 141 8.42 -18.23 10.17
C LEU A 141 7.49 -19.16 10.97
N GLY A 142 7.61 -20.47 10.74
CA GLY A 142 6.79 -21.50 11.34
C GLY A 142 6.62 -22.71 10.43
N TRP A 143 5.76 -23.64 10.85
CA TRP A 143 5.51 -24.90 10.15
C TRP A 143 4.05 -24.97 9.70
N ARG A 144 3.83 -25.40 8.46
CA ARG A 144 2.50 -25.65 7.88
C ARG A 144 2.27 -27.14 7.70
N VAL A 145 1.00 -27.53 7.61
CA VAL A 145 0.60 -28.90 7.28
C VAL A 145 -0.10 -28.93 5.92
N ARG A 146 0.43 -29.74 5.01
CA ARG A 146 -0.13 -29.97 3.68
C ARG A 146 -0.70 -31.39 3.57
N VAL A 147 -1.76 -31.55 2.80
CA VAL A 147 -2.36 -32.86 2.52
C VAL A 147 -2.44 -33.10 1.02
N GLY A 148 -1.87 -34.23 0.58
CA GLY A 148 -1.88 -34.70 -0.81
C GLY A 148 -1.19 -33.79 -1.81
N ARG A 149 -1.06 -34.26 -3.05
CA ARG A 149 -0.55 -33.51 -4.21
C ARG A 149 -1.44 -33.83 -5.40
N PHE A 150 -2.01 -32.81 -6.01
CA PHE A 150 -3.08 -32.95 -7.00
C PHE A 150 -2.78 -32.12 -8.24
N ALA A 151 -3.09 -32.65 -9.43
CA ALA A 151 -2.90 -31.94 -10.69
C ALA A 151 -3.90 -30.78 -10.85
N ASP A 152 -5.09 -30.91 -10.28
CA ASP A 152 -6.16 -29.93 -10.40
C ASP A 152 -6.80 -29.61 -9.04
N LYS A 153 -7.49 -28.46 -9.02
CA LYS A 153 -8.16 -27.95 -7.82
C LYS A 153 -9.32 -28.84 -7.38
N ALA A 154 -10.04 -29.47 -8.32
CA ALA A 154 -11.21 -30.27 -7.98
C ALA A 154 -10.85 -31.50 -7.14
N ALA A 155 -9.72 -32.15 -7.45
CA ALA A 155 -9.19 -33.24 -6.65
C ALA A 155 -8.76 -32.77 -5.24
N ALA A 156 -8.09 -31.61 -5.15
CA ALA A 156 -7.75 -31.02 -3.85
C ALA A 156 -9.00 -30.64 -3.03
N ASP A 157 -10.01 -30.05 -3.66
CA ASP A 157 -11.29 -29.70 -3.04
C ASP A 157 -12.05 -30.95 -2.57
N ALA A 158 -11.98 -32.07 -3.30
CA ALA A 158 -12.57 -33.34 -2.88
C ALA A 158 -11.88 -33.89 -1.62
N THR A 159 -10.55 -33.84 -1.55
CA THR A 159 -9.81 -34.20 -0.34
C THR A 159 -10.09 -33.24 0.81
N LEU A 160 -10.20 -31.94 0.54
CA LEU A 160 -10.59 -30.94 1.53
C LEU A 160 -11.99 -31.24 2.11
N ALA A 161 -12.95 -31.59 1.26
CA ALA A 161 -14.31 -31.93 1.71
C ALA A 161 -14.31 -33.17 2.62
N GLN A 162 -13.50 -34.19 2.32
CA GLN A 162 -13.31 -35.36 3.18
C GLN A 162 -12.65 -34.97 4.51
N MET A 163 -11.63 -34.12 4.47
CA MET A 163 -10.94 -33.60 5.65
C MET A 163 -11.87 -32.78 6.55
N VAL A 164 -12.73 -31.93 5.97
CA VAL A 164 -13.74 -31.16 6.71
C VAL A 164 -14.82 -32.08 7.30
N ALA A 165 -15.27 -33.09 6.56
CA ALA A 165 -16.21 -34.08 7.08
C ALA A 165 -15.64 -34.90 8.26
N ALA A 166 -14.32 -35.05 8.33
CA ALA A 166 -13.60 -35.64 9.45
C ALA A 166 -13.33 -34.67 10.62
N GLY A 167 -13.80 -33.42 10.53
CA GLY A 167 -13.71 -32.43 11.62
C GLY A 167 -12.48 -31.52 11.59
N TYR A 168 -11.68 -31.56 10.53
CA TYR A 168 -10.54 -30.66 10.34
C TYR A 168 -10.93 -29.40 9.57
N ALA A 169 -10.08 -28.37 9.62
CA ALA A 169 -10.24 -27.14 8.85
C ALA A 169 -9.07 -26.94 7.88
N GLY A 170 -9.31 -26.28 6.75
CA GLY A 170 -8.27 -26.06 5.75
C GLY A 170 -8.78 -25.34 4.50
N GLY A 171 -7.91 -25.26 3.49
CA GLY A 171 -8.26 -24.73 2.19
C GLY A 171 -7.37 -25.31 1.09
N SER A 172 -7.90 -25.42 -0.12
CA SER A 172 -7.12 -25.81 -1.29
C SER A 172 -6.24 -24.66 -1.73
N VAL A 173 -4.97 -24.95 -1.99
CA VAL A 173 -3.96 -23.98 -2.40
C VAL A 173 -3.11 -24.54 -3.53
N PHE A 174 -2.50 -23.65 -4.29
CA PHE A 174 -1.53 -24.00 -5.32
C PHE A 174 -0.10 -23.72 -4.82
N THR A 175 0.83 -24.66 -4.98
CA THR A 175 2.19 -24.52 -4.45
C THR A 175 2.99 -23.41 -5.11
N GLY A 176 2.67 -23.02 -6.35
CA GLY A 176 3.32 -21.90 -7.03
C GLY A 176 3.08 -20.55 -6.34
N TRP A 177 2.18 -20.48 -5.35
CA TRP A 177 1.98 -19.28 -4.54
C TRP A 177 2.89 -19.22 -3.30
N ASP A 178 3.71 -20.23 -3.06
CA ASP A 178 4.59 -20.31 -1.89
C ASP A 178 5.82 -19.39 -1.97
N GLY A 179 6.11 -18.84 -3.16
CA GLY A 179 7.20 -17.88 -3.32
C GLY A 179 8.58 -18.54 -3.49
N SER A 180 8.65 -19.73 -4.07
CA SER A 180 9.95 -20.38 -4.29
C SER A 180 10.73 -19.68 -5.40
N PRO A 181 12.06 -19.48 -5.23
CA PRO A 181 12.89 -18.82 -6.24
C PRO A 181 13.10 -19.69 -7.49
N ASN A 182 12.77 -20.98 -7.43
CA ASN A 182 12.90 -21.91 -8.54
C ASN A 182 11.66 -21.96 -9.43
N ASP A 183 10.55 -21.34 -8.98
CA ASP A 183 9.29 -21.38 -9.70
C ASP A 183 9.47 -20.70 -11.06
N ARG A 184 8.81 -21.24 -12.08
CA ARG A 184 9.00 -20.80 -13.47
C ARG A 184 7.91 -19.84 -13.95
N GLY A 185 6.97 -19.47 -13.09
CA GLY A 185 5.84 -18.61 -13.41
C GLY A 185 4.57 -19.39 -13.78
N PRO A 186 3.69 -18.83 -14.63
CA PRO A 186 3.82 -17.52 -15.29
C PRO A 186 3.55 -16.33 -14.35
N TRP A 187 4.05 -15.15 -14.72
CA TRP A 187 3.72 -13.86 -14.11
C TRP A 187 3.20 -12.89 -15.16
N HIS A 188 2.05 -12.29 -14.89
CA HIS A 188 1.42 -11.29 -15.76
C HIS A 188 1.40 -9.94 -15.04
N LEU A 189 2.03 -8.94 -15.64
CA LEU A 189 2.12 -7.59 -15.10
C LEU A 189 1.64 -6.56 -16.13
N GLN A 190 0.92 -5.56 -15.66
CA GLN A 190 0.60 -4.36 -16.41
C GLN A 190 1.38 -3.19 -15.81
N VAL A 191 2.20 -2.52 -16.62
CA VAL A 191 3.08 -1.42 -16.20
C VAL A 191 2.64 -0.15 -16.92
N LEU A 192 1.99 0.75 -16.19
CA LEU A 192 1.61 2.08 -16.67
C LEU A 192 2.73 3.06 -16.30
N THR A 193 3.35 3.69 -17.31
CA THR A 193 4.40 4.69 -17.13
C THR A 193 3.88 6.05 -17.58
N ILE A 194 4.06 7.07 -16.74
CA ILE A 194 3.67 8.45 -16.98
C ILE A 194 4.93 9.31 -16.96
N ASP A 195 5.24 9.89 -18.11
CA ASP A 195 6.38 10.76 -18.32
C ASP A 195 5.96 12.23 -18.20
N PRO A 196 6.33 12.93 -17.10
CA PRO A 196 5.87 14.29 -16.85
C PRO A 196 6.37 15.31 -17.89
N ASP A 197 7.44 15.02 -18.64
CA ASP A 197 7.95 15.95 -19.65
C ASP A 197 7.06 16.02 -20.90
N THR A 198 6.21 15.01 -21.12
CA THR A 198 5.33 14.92 -22.30
C THR A 198 3.86 14.70 -21.95
N PHE A 199 3.55 14.43 -20.68
CA PHE A 199 2.20 14.33 -20.16
C PHE A 199 1.57 15.71 -20.05
N ASN A 200 0.38 15.87 -20.65
CA ASN A 200 -0.42 17.10 -20.58
C ASN A 200 -1.78 16.88 -19.89
N GLY A 201 -1.96 15.71 -19.26
CA GLY A 201 -3.19 15.35 -18.55
C GLY A 201 -3.15 15.72 -17.08
N GLU A 202 -4.00 15.07 -16.30
CA GLU A 202 -4.02 15.14 -14.83
C GLU A 202 -3.92 13.73 -14.24
N ILE A 203 -3.08 13.53 -13.24
CA ILE A 203 -3.14 12.35 -12.35
C ILE A 203 -3.71 12.77 -10.99
N ARG A 204 -4.76 12.09 -10.54
CA ARG A 204 -5.32 12.34 -9.21
C ARG A 204 -5.81 11.07 -8.53
N ALA A 205 -5.84 11.11 -7.20
CA ALA A 205 -6.58 10.14 -6.43
C ALA A 205 -8.07 10.53 -6.42
N SER A 206 -8.94 9.52 -6.50
CA SER A 206 -10.38 9.71 -6.43
C SER A 206 -11.04 8.58 -5.68
N PHE A 207 -12.05 8.93 -4.89
CA PHE A 207 -13.06 8.03 -4.35
C PHE A 207 -14.39 8.28 -5.10
N GLY A 208 -15.45 7.60 -4.65
CA GLY A 208 -16.81 7.74 -5.17
C GLY A 208 -17.51 9.06 -4.83
N PRO A 209 -18.86 9.03 -4.80
CA PRO A 209 -19.67 10.16 -4.32
C PRO A 209 -19.38 10.54 -2.86
N ASP A 210 -18.90 9.59 -2.07
CA ASP A 210 -18.57 9.71 -0.65
C ASP A 210 -17.47 8.71 -0.26
N ILE A 211 -16.92 8.88 0.95
CA ILE A 211 -15.87 8.03 1.53
C ILE A 211 -16.46 6.76 2.16
N GLU A 212 -17.70 6.81 2.66
CA GLU A 212 -18.32 5.70 3.41
C GLU A 212 -18.72 4.50 2.54
N ASN A 213 -18.68 4.64 1.20
CA ASN A 213 -18.98 3.59 0.24
C ASN A 213 -17.78 3.26 -0.66
N ARG A 214 -17.93 2.17 -1.43
CA ARG A 214 -16.88 1.64 -2.33
C ARG A 214 -17.36 1.61 -3.77
N GLU A 215 -16.44 1.90 -4.68
CA GLU A 215 -16.64 1.83 -6.12
C GLU A 215 -15.59 0.95 -6.76
N THR A 216 -15.93 0.32 -7.88
CA THR A 216 -14.89 -0.37 -8.64
C THR A 216 -13.98 0.64 -9.34
N THR A 217 -12.71 0.28 -9.54
CA THR A 217 -11.74 1.14 -10.25
C THR A 217 -12.26 1.54 -11.64
N SER A 218 -12.93 0.60 -12.32
CA SER A 218 -13.53 0.83 -13.63
C SER A 218 -14.74 1.77 -13.57
N ALA A 219 -15.52 1.75 -12.50
CA ALA A 219 -16.61 2.71 -12.29
C ALA A 219 -16.07 4.13 -12.08
N LEU A 220 -15.04 4.30 -11.24
CA LEU A 220 -14.37 5.59 -11.02
C LEU A 220 -13.73 6.12 -12.31
N SER A 221 -13.01 5.25 -13.04
CA SER A 221 -12.43 5.57 -14.34
C SER A 221 -13.49 6.06 -15.34
N ARG A 222 -14.61 5.35 -15.50
CA ARG A 222 -15.69 5.73 -16.42
C ARG A 222 -16.39 7.03 -16.00
N ALA A 223 -16.61 7.22 -14.70
CA ALA A 223 -17.29 8.41 -14.17
C ALA A 223 -16.54 9.70 -14.50
N GLN A 224 -15.21 9.64 -14.62
CA GLN A 224 -14.36 10.81 -14.87
C GLN A 224 -13.72 10.82 -16.25
N GLY A 225 -14.02 9.83 -17.11
CA GLY A 225 -13.45 9.75 -18.45
C GLY A 225 -11.93 9.55 -18.45
N ALA A 226 -11.41 8.79 -17.49
CA ALA A 226 -9.98 8.54 -17.38
C ALA A 226 -9.47 7.67 -18.55
N THR A 227 -8.31 8.04 -19.10
CA THR A 227 -7.59 7.24 -20.10
C THR A 227 -7.14 5.91 -19.51
N ALA A 228 -6.63 5.96 -18.27
CA ALA A 228 -6.26 4.79 -17.49
C ALA A 228 -6.56 5.00 -16.00
N ALA A 229 -6.66 3.93 -15.24
CA ALA A 229 -6.76 3.98 -13.79
C ALA A 229 -6.17 2.73 -13.14
N VAL A 230 -5.75 2.85 -11.87
CA VAL A 230 -5.37 1.72 -11.01
C VAL A 230 -6.02 1.88 -9.64
N ASN A 231 -6.31 0.79 -8.95
CA ASN A 231 -6.70 0.87 -7.53
C ASN A 231 -5.59 1.53 -6.70
N ALA A 232 -5.94 2.18 -5.60
CA ALA A 232 -5.00 2.95 -4.80
C ALA A 232 -4.78 2.38 -3.39
N GLY A 233 -5.16 3.12 -2.35
CA GLY A 233 -4.78 2.85 -0.97
C GLY A 233 -5.57 1.73 -0.32
N TYR A 234 -5.15 1.39 0.89
CA TYR A 234 -5.92 0.51 1.77
C TYR A 234 -7.17 1.22 2.26
N PHE A 235 -8.20 0.42 2.51
CA PHE A 235 -9.51 0.89 2.94
C PHE A 235 -10.19 -0.11 3.88
N VAL A 236 -11.25 0.34 4.54
CA VAL A 236 -12.12 -0.53 5.32
C VAL A 236 -12.97 -1.38 4.38
N LEU A 237 -12.75 -2.70 4.38
CA LEU A 237 -13.52 -3.64 3.57
C LEU A 237 -14.80 -4.12 4.29
N ASP A 238 -14.65 -4.47 5.57
CA ASP A 238 -15.69 -5.08 6.40
C ASP A 238 -16.43 -3.99 7.19
N PRO A 239 -17.77 -3.86 7.08
CA PRO A 239 -18.54 -2.90 7.86
C PRO A 239 -18.43 -3.10 9.39
N ALA A 240 -18.02 -4.27 9.87
CA ALA A 240 -17.72 -4.48 11.29
C ALA A 240 -16.45 -3.73 11.75
N SER A 241 -15.62 -3.27 10.81
CA SER A 241 -14.37 -2.55 11.07
C SER A 241 -14.43 -1.05 10.77
N GLY A 242 -15.58 -0.52 10.37
CA GLY A 242 -15.75 0.90 10.03
C GLY A 242 -16.70 1.11 8.85
N ALA A 243 -16.65 2.30 8.24
CA ALA A 243 -17.44 2.61 7.05
C ALA A 243 -16.77 2.00 5.80
N PRO A 244 -17.45 1.16 5.01
CA PRO A 244 -16.80 0.50 3.88
C PRO A 244 -16.35 1.47 2.79
N GLY A 245 -15.05 1.69 2.60
CA GLY A 245 -14.53 2.68 1.64
C GLY A 245 -13.61 3.72 2.29
N ASP A 246 -13.78 3.89 3.60
CA ASP A 246 -12.92 4.72 4.44
C ASP A 246 -11.45 4.35 4.24
N PRO A 247 -10.59 5.29 3.79
CA PRO A 247 -9.17 5.06 3.65
C PRO A 247 -8.55 4.65 4.98
N ALA A 248 -7.97 3.46 5.01
CA ALA A 248 -7.26 2.97 6.17
C ALA A 248 -5.80 3.44 6.09
N GLY A 249 -5.63 4.76 6.29
CA GLY A 249 -4.39 5.53 6.19
C GLY A 249 -4.57 6.80 5.37
N VAL A 250 -3.55 7.66 5.36
CA VAL A 250 -3.66 9.04 4.84
C VAL A 250 -4.31 9.13 3.47
N GLY A 251 -5.32 10.00 3.38
CA GLY A 251 -6.04 10.30 2.15
C GLY A 251 -6.10 11.80 1.92
N VAL A 252 -5.49 12.27 0.83
CA VAL A 252 -5.62 13.65 0.35
C VAL A 252 -6.18 13.62 -1.05
N TYR A 253 -7.34 14.24 -1.24
CA TYR A 253 -8.09 14.28 -2.50
C TYR A 253 -8.41 15.73 -2.83
N ASP A 254 -8.09 16.17 -4.05
CA ASP A 254 -8.18 17.59 -4.47
C ASP A 254 -7.58 18.56 -3.42
N GLY A 255 -6.45 18.18 -2.83
CA GLY A 255 -5.75 18.96 -1.80
C GLY A 255 -6.35 18.93 -0.40
N ARG A 256 -7.47 18.25 -0.19
CA ARG A 256 -8.14 18.16 1.11
C ARG A 256 -7.73 16.88 1.81
N LEU A 257 -7.25 17.01 3.04
CA LEU A 257 -6.96 15.88 3.92
C LEU A 257 -8.27 15.33 4.48
N LEU A 258 -8.63 14.14 4.05
CA LEU A 258 -9.90 13.45 4.37
C LEU A 258 -9.70 12.12 5.08
N SER A 259 -8.46 11.69 5.36
CA SER A 259 -8.19 10.55 6.24
C SER A 259 -6.80 10.72 6.89
N GLU A 260 -6.67 10.37 8.16
CA GLU A 260 -5.42 10.48 8.91
C GLU A 260 -4.37 9.41 8.56
N THR A 261 -3.14 9.62 9.01
CA THR A 261 -2.04 8.66 8.83
C THR A 261 -2.16 7.48 9.79
N ILE A 262 -1.72 6.30 9.37
CA ILE A 262 -1.42 5.17 10.26
C ILE A 262 0.06 5.23 10.63
N GLY A 263 0.34 5.69 11.86
CA GLY A 263 1.71 5.96 12.30
C GLY A 263 2.51 6.73 11.24
N HIS A 264 3.64 6.16 10.83
CA HIS A 264 4.51 6.70 9.78
C HIS A 264 4.56 5.79 8.54
N ARG A 265 3.46 5.10 8.23
CA ARG A 265 3.37 4.23 7.04
C ARG A 265 3.62 5.07 5.76
N PRO A 266 4.38 4.56 4.78
CA PRO A 266 4.67 5.30 3.57
C PRO A 266 3.40 5.58 2.76
N ALA A 267 3.38 6.72 2.09
CA ALA A 267 2.31 7.19 1.22
C ALA A 267 2.89 7.69 -0.10
N LEU A 268 2.10 7.60 -1.16
CA LEU A 268 2.44 8.17 -2.47
C LEU A 268 1.92 9.61 -2.53
N VAL A 269 2.82 10.57 -2.72
CA VAL A 269 2.49 11.99 -2.88
C VAL A 269 2.57 12.34 -4.36
N LEU A 270 1.47 12.86 -4.91
CA LEU A 270 1.29 13.14 -6.32
C LEU A 270 0.95 14.61 -6.55
N ARG A 271 1.45 15.16 -7.67
CA ARG A 271 0.89 16.36 -8.29
C ARG A 271 0.07 16.00 -9.51
N ASP A 272 -0.97 16.78 -9.77
CA ASP A 272 -1.83 16.65 -10.96
C ASP A 272 -1.04 16.60 -12.27
N ASP A 273 -0.02 17.43 -12.43
CA ASP A 273 0.86 17.47 -13.60
C ASP A 273 1.89 16.32 -13.67
N ALA A 274 1.78 15.32 -12.78
CA ALA A 274 2.70 14.20 -12.62
C ALA A 274 4.14 14.57 -12.22
N THR A 275 4.45 15.84 -11.96
CA THR A 275 5.79 16.28 -11.57
C THR A 275 6.03 16.11 -10.07
N GLY A 276 7.28 15.83 -9.70
CA GLY A 276 7.70 15.82 -8.28
C GLY A 276 6.97 14.79 -7.41
N THR A 277 6.57 13.66 -8.00
CA THR A 277 6.03 12.52 -7.27
C THR A 277 7.07 11.98 -6.28
N THR A 278 6.65 11.72 -5.05
CA THR A 278 7.51 11.22 -3.97
C THR A 278 6.83 10.09 -3.19
N VAL A 279 7.66 9.24 -2.56
CA VAL A 279 7.22 8.31 -1.52
C VAL A 279 7.63 8.91 -0.18
N GLU A 280 6.66 9.25 0.66
CA GLU A 280 6.90 9.96 1.91
C GLU A 280 6.31 9.22 3.11
N ARG A 281 6.97 9.36 4.26
CA ARG A 281 6.44 8.90 5.55
C ARG A 281 5.90 10.12 6.28
N LEU A 282 4.58 10.17 6.36
CA LEU A 282 3.84 11.33 6.86
C LEU A 282 3.29 11.06 8.26
N HIS A 283 3.05 12.13 9.01
CA HIS A 283 2.35 12.10 10.30
C HIS A 283 1.22 13.12 10.28
N TRP A 284 0.01 12.70 10.60
CA TRP A 284 -1.14 13.57 10.76
C TRP A 284 -1.23 14.20 12.15
N VAL A 285 -1.62 15.47 12.22
CA VAL A 285 -1.94 16.14 13.48
C VAL A 285 -3.28 16.85 13.36
N GLY A 286 -4.22 16.48 14.24
CA GLY A 286 -5.54 17.11 14.33
C GLY A 286 -5.81 17.74 15.69
N THR A 287 -6.45 18.92 15.68
CA THR A 287 -6.86 19.60 16.91
C THR A 287 -8.17 20.33 16.77
N VAL A 288 -8.87 20.47 17.89
CA VAL A 288 -10.07 21.30 18.04
C VAL A 288 -9.81 22.36 19.10
N ARG A 289 -10.14 23.61 18.78
CA ARG A 289 -10.01 24.75 19.70
C ARG A 289 -11.28 25.58 19.73
N GLY A 290 -11.89 25.70 20.90
CA GLY A 290 -13.16 26.41 21.04
C GLY A 290 -13.19 27.39 22.21
N HIS A 291 -14.36 27.44 22.85
CA HIS A 291 -14.58 28.28 24.02
C HIS A 291 -13.64 27.88 25.16
N GLY A 292 -13.19 28.86 25.96
CA GLY A 292 -12.26 28.62 27.07
C GLY A 292 -10.80 28.35 26.65
N HIS A 293 -10.47 28.40 25.35
CA HIS A 293 -9.12 28.14 24.81
C HIS A 293 -8.58 26.72 25.09
N ALA A 294 -9.44 25.78 25.48
CA ALA A 294 -9.06 24.37 25.54
C ALA A 294 -8.67 23.89 24.14
N ARG A 295 -7.51 23.22 24.05
CA ARG A 295 -7.03 22.54 22.85
C ARG A 295 -7.24 21.06 23.08
N LEU A 296 -8.16 20.48 22.33
CA LEU A 296 -8.38 19.04 22.29
C LEU A 296 -7.63 18.46 21.08
N THR A 297 -7.07 17.27 21.23
CA THR A 297 -6.47 16.51 20.14
C THR A 297 -7.58 15.73 19.44
N LEU A 298 -7.53 15.65 18.11
CA LEU A 298 -8.39 14.75 17.36
C LEU A 298 -7.70 13.38 17.25
N ASP A 299 -8.48 12.32 17.23
CA ASP A 299 -8.05 10.94 17.01
C ASP A 299 -8.14 10.55 15.54
N GLY A 300 -8.98 11.22 14.76
CA GLY A 300 -9.11 10.98 13.32
C GLY A 300 -10.00 11.99 12.61
N ILE A 301 -10.18 11.75 11.32
CA ILE A 301 -11.08 12.50 10.44
C ILE A 301 -11.82 11.53 9.51
N ASP A 302 -13.11 11.78 9.28
CA ASP A 302 -13.95 11.04 8.32
C ASP A 302 -13.91 9.51 8.47
N ARG A 303 -13.87 9.02 9.72
CA ARG A 303 -13.96 7.59 10.04
C ARG A 303 -14.95 7.31 11.16
N VAL A 304 -15.39 6.07 11.28
CA VAL A 304 -16.34 5.67 12.35
C VAL A 304 -15.65 5.70 13.73
N PRO A 305 -16.17 6.47 14.72
CA PRO A 305 -15.55 6.51 16.03
C PRO A 305 -15.65 5.16 16.76
N GLY A 306 -14.52 4.77 17.35
CA GLY A 306 -14.25 3.56 18.10
C GLY A 306 -13.62 2.44 17.29
N LEU A 307 -13.45 2.63 15.98
CA LEU A 307 -12.89 1.64 15.07
C LEU A 307 -11.70 2.24 14.33
N ILE A 308 -10.50 1.70 14.59
CA ILE A 308 -9.24 2.16 14.02
C ILE A 308 -8.68 1.03 13.13
N ARG A 309 -9.15 0.99 11.88
CA ARG A 309 -8.69 0.00 10.91
C ARG A 309 -7.19 0.15 10.68
N ASN A 310 -6.48 -0.97 10.69
CA ASN A 310 -5.03 -1.09 10.62
C ASN A 310 -4.25 -0.54 11.83
N CYS A 311 -4.93 -0.14 12.91
CA CYS A 311 -4.34 0.46 14.11
C CYS A 311 -3.43 1.67 13.79
N GLY A 312 -2.56 2.06 14.72
CA GLY A 312 -1.58 3.13 14.48
C GLY A 312 -2.12 4.54 14.65
N GLY A 313 -3.18 4.70 15.44
CA GLY A 313 -3.72 5.98 15.87
C GLY A 313 -3.01 6.48 17.12
N THR A 314 -3.77 6.72 18.19
CA THR A 314 -3.32 7.37 19.42
C THR A 314 -2.85 6.37 20.49
N ALA A 315 -2.22 6.87 21.55
CA ALA A 315 -1.52 6.04 22.54
C ALA A 315 -2.45 5.15 23.38
N ASP A 316 -3.74 5.50 23.43
CA ASP A 316 -4.83 4.83 24.12
C ASP A 316 -5.57 3.78 23.28
N ASP A 317 -5.20 3.61 22.00
CA ASP A 317 -5.66 2.52 21.14
C ASP A 317 -5.36 1.14 21.75
N VAL A 318 -6.38 0.27 21.76
CA VAL A 318 -6.27 -1.11 22.22
C VAL A 318 -6.39 -2.08 21.04
N PRO A 319 -5.56 -3.14 20.95
CA PRO A 319 -4.49 -3.50 21.88
C PRO A 319 -3.18 -2.74 21.65
N THR A 320 -3.08 -1.90 20.61
CA THR A 320 -1.84 -1.20 20.30
C THR A 320 -2.04 0.09 19.52
N ALA A 321 -1.25 1.10 19.87
CA ALA A 321 -1.05 2.33 19.09
C ALA A 321 -0.09 2.16 17.90
N ARG A 322 0.41 0.95 17.63
CA ARG A 322 1.32 0.70 16.50
C ARG A 322 0.54 0.27 15.26
N PRO A 323 1.01 0.60 14.05
CA PRO A 323 0.46 0.05 12.83
C PRO A 323 0.40 -1.48 12.89
N MET A 324 -0.76 -2.03 12.57
CA MET A 324 -1.00 -3.47 12.47
C MET A 324 -2.00 -3.72 11.34
N HIS A 325 -1.47 -3.93 10.14
CA HIS A 325 -2.25 -4.08 8.92
C HIS A 325 -3.25 -5.23 9.06
N ASP A 326 -4.45 -5.03 8.53
CA ASP A 326 -5.62 -5.89 8.61
C ASP A 326 -6.18 -6.20 10.01
N PHE A 327 -5.79 -5.44 11.04
CA PHE A 327 -6.38 -5.53 12.38
C PHE A 327 -7.16 -4.25 12.69
N THR A 328 -8.26 -4.35 13.43
CA THR A 328 -9.03 -3.18 13.84
C THR A 328 -8.81 -2.95 15.33
N CYS A 329 -8.05 -1.91 15.66
CA CYS A 329 -7.93 -1.46 17.04
C CYS A 329 -9.19 -0.70 17.45
N THR A 330 -9.39 -0.56 18.74
CA THR A 330 -10.55 0.12 19.31
C THR A 330 -10.13 1.15 20.33
N ASP A 331 -10.89 2.24 20.37
CA ASP A 331 -10.83 3.24 21.43
C ASP A 331 -12.26 3.60 21.85
N SER A 332 -12.50 3.63 23.16
CA SER A 332 -13.81 3.98 23.69
C SER A 332 -14.06 5.49 23.80
N ALA A 333 -13.01 6.31 23.70
CA ALA A 333 -13.05 7.75 23.95
C ALA A 333 -12.26 8.54 22.89
N GLU A 334 -12.90 8.82 21.76
CA GLU A 334 -12.30 9.51 20.63
C GLU A 334 -12.96 10.86 20.34
N LEU A 335 -12.18 11.76 19.73
CA LEU A 335 -12.62 12.95 19.04
C LEU A 335 -12.35 12.83 17.53
N VAL A 336 -13.40 12.69 16.73
CA VAL A 336 -13.29 12.55 15.27
C VAL A 336 -13.95 13.73 14.57
N ALA A 337 -13.23 14.36 13.65
CA ALA A 337 -13.76 15.42 12.79
C ALA A 337 -14.46 14.81 11.56
N PHE A 338 -15.49 15.50 11.07
CA PHE A 338 -16.21 15.08 9.88
C PHE A 338 -16.39 16.22 8.89
N THR A 339 -16.17 15.89 7.64
CA THR A 339 -16.46 16.70 6.46
C THR A 339 -17.68 16.13 5.74
N PRO A 340 -18.32 16.90 4.84
CA PRO A 340 -19.42 16.41 4.02
C PRO A 340 -19.03 15.29 3.04
N GLU A 341 -17.73 15.05 2.82
CA GLU A 341 -17.21 14.01 1.95
C GLU A 341 -17.30 12.61 2.58
N PHE A 342 -17.43 12.52 3.92
CA PHE A 342 -17.60 11.25 4.60
C PHE A 342 -18.77 10.45 4.02
N GLY A 343 -19.94 11.08 3.91
CA GLY A 343 -21.18 10.38 3.64
C GLY A 343 -22.41 11.27 3.75
N ALA A 344 -23.57 10.69 3.46
CA ALA A 344 -24.84 11.42 3.55
C ALA A 344 -25.18 11.82 5.00
N SER A 345 -24.64 11.08 5.98
CA SER A 345 -24.76 11.39 7.40
C SER A 345 -23.51 10.95 8.15
N THR A 346 -23.19 11.65 9.23
CA THR A 346 -22.12 11.24 10.14
C THR A 346 -22.54 9.99 10.93
N PRO A 347 -21.58 9.21 11.46
CA PRO A 347 -21.87 7.99 12.22
C PRO A 347 -22.77 8.25 13.42
N SER A 348 -23.84 7.46 13.54
CA SER A 348 -24.77 7.53 14.66
C SER A 348 -24.33 6.67 15.84
N GLY A 349 -24.64 7.11 17.06
CA GLY A 349 -24.34 6.32 18.26
C GLY A 349 -24.23 7.15 19.54
N PRO A 350 -23.91 6.51 20.67
CA PRO A 350 -23.63 7.21 21.92
C PRO A 350 -22.51 8.24 21.75
N GLY A 351 -22.63 9.37 22.44
CA GLY A 351 -21.65 10.45 22.39
C GLY A 351 -22.28 11.81 22.13
N LEU A 352 -21.42 12.79 21.86
CA LEU A 352 -21.80 14.17 21.56
C LEU A 352 -21.32 14.54 20.16
N GLU A 353 -22.11 15.32 19.44
CA GLU A 353 -21.73 15.87 18.15
C GLU A 353 -21.96 17.38 18.12
N ALA A 354 -20.94 18.12 17.72
CA ALA A 354 -21.00 19.55 17.47
C ALA A 354 -20.94 19.79 15.96
N VAL A 355 -21.93 20.52 15.42
CA VAL A 355 -22.00 20.88 13.99
C VAL A 355 -21.62 22.34 13.82
N LEU A 356 -20.80 22.64 12.83
CA LEU A 356 -20.25 23.95 12.54
C LEU A 356 -20.67 24.44 11.16
N ASP A 357 -20.97 25.74 11.04
CA ASP A 357 -21.14 26.39 9.74
C ASP A 357 -19.79 26.75 9.09
N ARG A 358 -19.85 27.22 7.84
CA ARG A 358 -18.68 27.67 7.05
C ARG A 358 -17.82 28.80 7.66
N HIS A 359 -18.24 29.38 8.79
CA HIS A 359 -17.49 30.44 9.49
C HIS A 359 -16.97 29.95 10.85
N ASP A 360 -16.84 28.63 11.01
CA ASP A 360 -16.41 27.92 12.20
C ASP A 360 -17.35 28.13 13.39
N ARG A 361 -18.63 28.48 13.19
CA ARG A 361 -19.57 28.71 14.28
C ARG A 361 -20.37 27.46 14.58
N VAL A 362 -20.39 27.07 15.86
CA VAL A 362 -21.22 25.95 16.33
C VAL A 362 -22.69 26.29 16.15
N VAL A 363 -23.40 25.57 15.29
CA VAL A 363 -24.83 25.74 15.04
C VAL A 363 -25.68 24.79 15.87
N SER A 364 -25.14 23.63 16.25
CA SER A 364 -25.82 22.68 17.11
C SER A 364 -24.82 21.82 17.89
N VAL A 365 -25.24 21.37 19.07
CA VAL A 365 -24.53 20.40 19.90
C VAL A 365 -25.56 19.40 20.38
N ARG A 366 -25.39 18.12 20.08
CA ARG A 366 -26.44 17.12 20.30
C ARG A 366 -25.91 15.75 20.74
N SER A 367 -26.80 15.00 21.36
CA SER A 367 -26.62 13.61 21.77
C SER A 367 -27.96 12.89 21.55
N PRO A 368 -28.00 11.68 20.98
CA PRO A 368 -26.85 10.94 20.42
C PRO A 368 -26.24 11.62 19.18
N ARG A 369 -25.08 11.12 18.75
CA ARG A 369 -24.41 11.52 17.50
C ARG A 369 -25.18 11.03 16.26
N GLY A 370 -24.86 11.58 15.10
CA GLY A 370 -25.34 11.21 13.79
C GLY A 370 -26.26 12.26 13.19
N VAL A 371 -25.78 13.02 12.21
CA VAL A 371 -26.54 14.05 11.49
C VAL A 371 -26.30 13.95 9.99
N ALA A 372 -27.31 14.33 9.20
CA ALA A 372 -27.05 14.73 7.83
C ALA A 372 -26.17 15.98 7.85
N LEU A 373 -25.00 15.93 7.20
CA LEU A 373 -24.03 17.01 7.20
C LEU A 373 -24.05 17.72 5.83
N PRO A 374 -24.68 18.90 5.72
CA PRO A 374 -24.78 19.60 4.44
C PRO A 374 -23.42 20.08 3.95
N ARG A 375 -23.27 20.27 2.64
CA ARG A 375 -22.06 20.88 2.06
C ARG A 375 -21.73 22.22 2.73
N GLY A 376 -20.45 22.41 3.05
CA GLY A 376 -19.94 23.60 3.72
C GLY A 376 -20.17 23.64 5.24
N PHE A 377 -20.68 22.55 5.82
CA PHE A 377 -20.69 22.33 7.27
C PHE A 377 -19.64 21.28 7.62
N GLU A 378 -19.16 21.33 8.84
CA GLU A 378 -18.28 20.32 9.44
C GLU A 378 -18.87 19.84 10.76
N ALA A 379 -18.41 18.71 11.26
CA ALA A 379 -18.78 18.24 12.59
C ALA A 379 -17.58 17.73 13.37
N VAL A 380 -17.71 17.72 14.70
CA VAL A 380 -16.81 17.01 15.61
C VAL A 380 -17.65 16.10 16.47
N GLN A 381 -17.29 14.83 16.51
CA GLN A 381 -17.92 13.82 17.34
C GLN A 381 -17.00 13.44 18.49
N ALA A 382 -17.56 13.32 19.69
CA ALA A 382 -16.89 12.83 20.88
C ALA A 382 -17.56 11.56 21.41
N THR A 383 -16.76 10.58 21.81
CA THR A 383 -17.20 9.38 22.54
C THR A 383 -16.54 9.31 23.92
N GLY A 384 -17.01 8.38 24.75
CA GLY A 384 -16.41 8.07 26.05
C GLY A 384 -16.18 9.29 26.95
N SER A 385 -14.98 9.38 27.53
CA SER A 385 -14.59 10.44 28.45
C SER A 385 -14.44 11.82 27.80
N LEU A 386 -14.36 11.91 26.46
CA LEU A 386 -14.17 13.18 25.75
C LEU A 386 -15.49 13.94 25.50
N VAL A 387 -16.64 13.34 25.85
CA VAL A 387 -17.97 13.96 25.70
C VAL A 387 -18.09 15.27 26.46
N ASP A 388 -17.66 15.30 27.72
CA ASP A 388 -17.77 16.49 28.57
C ASP A 388 -16.78 17.59 28.13
N ASP A 389 -15.60 17.20 27.66
CA ASP A 389 -14.60 18.12 27.11
C ASP A 389 -15.09 18.80 25.84
N LEU A 390 -15.69 18.05 24.91
CA LEU A 390 -16.31 18.64 23.71
C LEU A 390 -17.49 19.53 24.10
N ARG A 391 -18.32 19.14 25.07
CA ARG A 391 -19.47 19.94 25.55
C ARG A 391 -19.02 21.29 26.11
N ALA A 392 -17.93 21.31 26.86
CA ALA A 392 -17.37 22.55 27.41
C ALA A 392 -16.75 23.44 26.33
N THR A 393 -16.17 22.83 25.29
CA THR A 393 -15.43 23.52 24.22
C THR A 393 -16.34 24.04 23.10
N ALA A 394 -17.36 23.26 22.72
CA ALA A 394 -18.29 23.56 21.63
C ALA A 394 -19.55 24.25 22.17
N VAL A 395 -19.57 25.58 22.20
CA VAL A 395 -20.73 26.37 22.65
C VAL A 395 -21.47 26.95 21.45
N VAL A 396 -22.78 26.70 21.35
CA VAL A 396 -23.63 27.20 20.27
C VAL A 396 -23.47 28.71 20.08
N GLY A 397 -23.28 29.13 18.82
CA GLY A 397 -23.04 30.51 18.41
C GLY A 397 -21.59 31.00 18.59
N LYS A 398 -20.73 30.25 19.29
CA LYS A 398 -19.29 30.53 19.42
C LYS A 398 -18.50 29.84 18.32
N ARG A 399 -17.26 30.29 18.14
CA ARG A 399 -16.33 29.66 17.21
C ARG A 399 -15.72 28.39 17.80
N LEU A 400 -15.61 27.37 16.97
CA LEU A 400 -14.89 26.12 17.22
C LEU A 400 -14.02 25.87 15.99
N ARG A 401 -12.70 25.94 16.14
CA ARG A 401 -11.77 25.79 15.03
C ARG A 401 -11.24 24.37 14.98
N ILE A 402 -11.50 23.69 13.87
CA ILE A 402 -10.85 22.43 13.51
C ILE A 402 -9.54 22.78 12.80
N SER A 403 -8.46 22.07 13.09
CA SER A 403 -7.18 22.26 12.40
C SER A 403 -6.50 20.91 12.24
N THR A 404 -6.35 20.48 11.00
CA THR A 404 -5.65 19.27 10.59
C THR A 404 -4.45 19.63 9.73
N SER A 405 -3.35 18.91 9.87
CA SER A 405 -2.18 19.06 9.02
C SER A 405 -1.40 17.76 8.91
N LEU A 406 -0.54 17.68 7.89
CA LEU A 406 0.43 16.60 7.71
C LEU A 406 1.83 17.13 8.02
N GLN A 407 2.69 16.26 8.54
CA GLN A 407 4.09 16.54 8.81
C GLN A 407 4.98 15.49 8.16
N ASP A 408 6.15 15.90 7.67
CA ASP A 408 7.19 15.01 7.18
C ASP A 408 7.93 14.32 8.35
N GLU A 409 8.86 13.40 8.05
CA GLU A 409 9.68 12.72 9.07
C GLU A 409 10.54 13.67 9.92
N ARG A 410 10.70 14.93 9.49
CA ARG A 410 11.45 15.97 10.22
C ARG A 410 10.54 16.88 11.04
N GLY A 411 9.22 16.66 11.00
CA GLY A 411 8.21 17.47 11.70
C GLY A 411 7.85 18.76 10.97
N HIS A 412 8.23 18.93 9.70
CA HIS A 412 7.80 20.09 8.91
C HIS A 412 6.41 19.85 8.34
N GLU A 413 5.58 20.90 8.36
CA GLU A 413 4.25 20.84 7.77
C GLU A 413 4.31 20.62 6.25
N VAL A 414 3.59 19.62 5.77
CA VAL A 414 3.41 19.32 4.35
C VAL A 414 2.18 20.07 3.85
N HIS A 415 2.41 21.05 2.98
CA HIS A 415 1.33 21.87 2.43
C HIS A 415 0.66 21.17 1.25
N THR A 416 -0.62 20.82 1.40
CA THR A 416 -1.46 20.32 0.32
C THR A 416 -2.09 21.49 -0.46
N ARG A 417 -2.24 21.32 -1.77
CA ARG A 417 -2.95 22.25 -2.67
C ARG A 417 -3.96 21.45 -3.47
N HIS A 418 -4.89 22.12 -4.16
CA HIS A 418 -5.86 21.43 -5.03
C HIS A 418 -5.19 20.44 -6.01
N SER A 419 -3.97 20.75 -6.46
CA SER A 419 -3.16 19.92 -7.33
C SER A 419 -2.50 18.72 -6.63
N THR A 420 -2.74 18.50 -5.33
CA THR A 420 -2.05 17.47 -4.53
C THR A 420 -3.00 16.32 -4.24
N SER A 421 -2.58 15.11 -4.59
CA SER A 421 -3.17 13.87 -4.11
C SER A 421 -2.17 13.13 -3.23
N ILE A 422 -2.64 12.50 -2.15
CA ILE A 422 -1.82 11.63 -1.31
C ILE A 422 -2.64 10.38 -1.02
N VAL A 423 -2.11 9.21 -1.37
CA VAL A 423 -2.76 7.93 -1.09
C VAL A 423 -1.88 7.09 -0.18
N ASN A 424 -2.52 6.47 0.80
CA ASN A 424 -1.85 5.53 1.68
C ASN A 424 -1.42 4.27 0.90
N GLY A 425 -0.46 3.55 1.47
CA GLY A 425 -0.03 2.26 0.96
C GLY A 425 0.89 1.61 1.97
N GLY A 426 1.94 0.95 1.52
CA GLY A 426 2.91 0.24 2.33
C GLY A 426 2.90 -1.28 2.04
N PRO A 427 3.92 -2.02 2.47
CA PRO A 427 5.17 -1.48 3.01
C PRO A 427 5.97 -0.71 1.96
N GLU A 428 6.97 0.03 2.41
CA GLU A 428 7.98 0.59 1.51
C GLU A 428 8.71 -0.56 0.79
N LEU A 429 9.13 -0.33 -0.44
CA LEU A 429 9.72 -1.35 -1.30
C LEU A 429 11.14 -0.99 -1.73
N VAL A 430 11.33 0.25 -2.18
CA VAL A 430 12.59 0.76 -2.70
C VAL A 430 12.81 2.14 -2.14
N ARG A 431 14.05 2.43 -1.73
CA ARG A 431 14.50 3.74 -1.26
C ARG A 431 15.84 4.07 -1.89
N ASN A 432 15.96 5.23 -2.53
CA ASN A 432 17.19 5.68 -3.21
C ASN A 432 17.79 4.62 -4.17
N GLY A 433 16.94 3.91 -4.93
CA GLY A 433 17.32 2.87 -5.90
C GLY A 433 17.77 1.53 -5.27
N GLN A 434 17.66 1.38 -3.95
CA GLN A 434 17.99 0.16 -3.23
C GLN A 434 16.74 -0.51 -2.68
N LEU A 435 16.74 -1.84 -2.66
CA LEU A 435 15.68 -2.60 -2.01
C LEU A 435 15.62 -2.21 -0.52
N HIS A 436 14.47 -1.72 -0.08
CA HIS A 436 14.27 -1.20 1.28
C HIS A 436 12.89 -1.60 1.80
N VAL A 437 12.69 -2.92 1.87
CA VAL A 437 11.40 -3.50 2.26
C VAL A 437 11.23 -3.42 3.78
N THR A 438 10.22 -2.68 4.26
CA THR A 438 10.02 -2.35 5.70
C THR A 438 8.71 -2.89 6.32
N PRO A 439 8.43 -4.20 6.22
CA PRO A 439 7.17 -4.77 6.69
C PRO A 439 6.97 -4.62 8.20
N ARG A 440 8.02 -4.53 9.02
CA ARG A 440 7.85 -4.44 10.47
C ARG A 440 7.44 -3.02 10.88
N ALA A 441 8.14 -2.00 10.40
CA ALA A 441 7.85 -0.60 10.70
C ALA A 441 6.47 -0.18 10.17
N ASP A 442 6.06 -0.75 9.04
CA ASP A 442 4.81 -0.39 8.37
C ASP A 442 3.58 -1.18 8.86
N GLY A 443 3.79 -2.11 9.82
CA GLY A 443 2.72 -2.85 10.48
C GLY A 443 2.29 -4.14 9.78
N PHE A 444 3.11 -4.68 8.89
CA PHE A 444 2.86 -5.94 8.19
C PHE A 444 3.45 -7.17 8.91
N VAL A 445 4.05 -6.99 10.08
CA VAL A 445 4.51 -8.07 10.96
C VAL A 445 3.70 -8.05 12.25
N ARG A 446 2.89 -9.08 12.48
CA ARG A 446 2.13 -9.26 13.72
C ARG A 446 2.91 -10.17 14.68
N PRO A 447 3.36 -9.67 15.85
CA PRO A 447 4.21 -10.44 16.75
C PRO A 447 3.61 -11.76 17.23
N THR A 448 2.29 -11.83 17.37
CA THR A 448 1.56 -13.00 17.89
C THR A 448 0.87 -13.82 16.80
N ASP A 449 1.01 -13.43 15.52
CA ASP A 449 0.35 -14.08 14.39
C ASP A 449 1.29 -14.14 13.18
N PRO A 450 2.20 -15.14 13.12
CA PRO A 450 3.07 -15.35 11.95
C PRO A 450 2.29 -15.74 10.69
N SER A 451 1.05 -16.26 10.84
CA SER A 451 0.21 -16.61 9.70
C SER A 451 -0.21 -15.39 8.89
N PHE A 452 -0.33 -14.23 9.52
CA PHE A 452 -0.57 -12.99 8.81
C PHE A 452 0.60 -12.64 7.87
N TYR A 453 1.84 -12.59 8.37
CA TYR A 453 3.00 -12.31 7.53
C TYR A 453 3.17 -13.38 6.43
N TYR A 454 2.86 -14.65 6.75
CA TYR A 454 2.85 -15.73 5.77
C TYR A 454 1.87 -15.46 4.63
N GLY A 455 0.61 -15.18 4.95
CA GLY A 455 -0.43 -14.96 3.95
C GLY A 455 -0.26 -13.66 3.16
N PHE A 456 0.11 -12.58 3.84
CA PHE A 456 0.17 -11.25 3.25
C PHE A 456 1.51 -10.97 2.55
N SER A 457 2.64 -11.31 3.17
CA SER A 457 3.97 -10.87 2.74
C SER A 457 4.78 -11.97 2.05
N ALA A 458 4.76 -13.18 2.63
CA ALA A 458 5.60 -14.29 2.17
C ALA A 458 4.97 -15.14 1.06
N LYS A 459 3.63 -15.27 1.03
CA LYS A 459 2.91 -15.85 -0.11
C LYS A 459 2.81 -14.85 -1.25
N ARG A 460 2.78 -15.38 -2.47
CA ARG A 460 2.44 -14.59 -3.64
C ARG A 460 0.96 -14.23 -3.64
N ASN A 461 0.69 -12.96 -3.92
CA ASN A 461 -0.65 -12.43 -4.09
C ASN A 461 -0.66 -11.50 -5.31
N PRO A 462 -1.82 -11.18 -5.88
CA PRO A 462 -1.94 -10.02 -6.76
C PRO A 462 -1.48 -8.77 -6.03
N ARG A 463 -0.77 -7.89 -6.72
CA ARG A 463 -0.21 -6.66 -6.14
C ARG A 463 -0.50 -5.47 -7.03
N THR A 464 -0.75 -4.34 -6.38
CA THR A 464 -0.59 -3.03 -6.99
C THR A 464 0.55 -2.33 -6.28
N PHE A 465 1.43 -1.67 -7.01
CA PHE A 465 2.52 -0.89 -6.43
C PHE A 465 2.88 0.29 -7.33
N ALA A 466 3.47 1.30 -6.72
CA ALA A 466 3.75 2.56 -7.38
C ALA A 466 5.12 3.10 -6.95
N GLY A 467 5.73 3.88 -7.83
CA GLY A 467 6.97 4.55 -7.54
C GLY A 467 7.35 5.56 -8.60
N VAL A 468 8.51 6.15 -8.40
CA VAL A 468 9.11 7.14 -9.30
C VAL A 468 10.50 6.67 -9.71
N ASP A 469 10.89 6.89 -10.95
CA ASP A 469 12.25 6.61 -11.42
C ASP A 469 13.18 7.84 -11.35
N ALA A 470 14.44 7.66 -11.73
CA ALA A 470 15.43 8.74 -11.71
C ALA A 470 15.14 9.90 -12.69
N ALA A 471 14.25 9.68 -13.67
CA ALA A 471 13.79 10.71 -14.60
C ALA A 471 12.52 11.43 -14.10
N GLY A 472 11.99 11.05 -12.93
CA GLY A 472 10.76 11.62 -12.38
C GLY A 472 9.49 11.01 -12.98
N ARG A 473 9.60 9.93 -13.77
CA ARG A 473 8.44 9.25 -14.36
C ARG A 473 7.72 8.46 -13.28
N ILE A 474 6.40 8.55 -13.25
CA ILE A 474 5.56 7.74 -12.37
C ILE A 474 5.38 6.37 -13.02
N ILE A 475 5.56 5.32 -12.23
CA ILE A 475 5.35 3.95 -12.68
C ILE A 475 4.31 3.30 -11.75
N LEU A 476 3.19 2.90 -12.31
CA LEU A 476 2.09 2.21 -11.63
C LEU A 476 1.99 0.80 -12.18
N VAL A 477 1.98 -0.20 -11.30
CA VAL A 477 2.06 -1.60 -11.71
C VAL A 477 0.97 -2.41 -11.05
N THR A 478 0.26 -3.22 -11.84
CA THR A 478 -0.54 -4.33 -11.33
C THR A 478 0.12 -5.66 -11.72
N ALA A 479 0.17 -6.59 -10.79
CA ALA A 479 0.60 -7.96 -11.00
C ALA A 479 -0.56 -8.89 -10.66
N ASP A 480 -1.03 -9.68 -11.62
CA ASP A 480 -2.11 -10.64 -11.41
C ASP A 480 -1.63 -11.80 -10.54
N GLY A 481 -2.53 -12.43 -9.79
CA GLY A 481 -2.17 -13.48 -8.83
C GLY A 481 -3.35 -14.32 -8.40
N ARG A 482 -3.12 -15.30 -7.51
CA ARG A 482 -4.13 -16.27 -7.04
C ARG A 482 -4.79 -17.06 -8.19
N SER A 483 -4.08 -17.17 -9.31
CA SER A 483 -4.42 -18.00 -10.45
C SER A 483 -3.23 -18.93 -10.75
N THR A 484 -3.47 -20.00 -11.51
CA THR A 484 -2.38 -20.81 -12.09
C THR A 484 -1.83 -20.16 -13.36
N GLU A 485 -2.56 -19.20 -13.93
CA GLU A 485 -2.16 -18.41 -15.11
C GLU A 485 -1.38 -17.14 -14.74
N SER A 486 -1.33 -16.78 -13.46
CA SER A 486 -0.37 -15.80 -12.93
C SER A 486 -0.16 -16.04 -11.44
N LEU A 487 1.09 -16.23 -11.02
CA LEU A 487 1.41 -16.61 -9.64
C LEU A 487 1.25 -15.46 -8.64
N GLY A 488 1.31 -14.20 -9.09
CA GLY A 488 1.41 -13.02 -8.22
C GLY A 488 2.82 -12.81 -7.68
N LEU A 489 2.95 -11.95 -6.67
CA LEU A 489 4.23 -11.57 -6.08
C LEU A 489 4.19 -11.64 -4.55
N THR A 490 5.26 -12.13 -3.94
CA THR A 490 5.58 -11.85 -2.53
C THR A 490 5.95 -10.37 -2.38
N ILE A 491 5.90 -9.81 -1.17
CA ILE A 491 6.28 -8.39 -0.97
C ILE A 491 7.75 -8.13 -1.36
N VAL A 492 8.64 -9.11 -1.15
CA VAL A 492 10.06 -8.99 -1.53
C VAL A 492 10.23 -9.06 -3.04
N GLU A 493 9.50 -9.93 -3.73
CA GLU A 493 9.45 -9.96 -5.19
C GLU A 493 8.90 -8.64 -5.76
N THR A 494 7.86 -8.06 -5.14
CA THR A 494 7.33 -6.75 -5.53
C THR A 494 8.42 -5.66 -5.50
N GLY A 495 9.21 -5.59 -4.42
CA GLY A 495 10.31 -4.62 -4.34
C GLY A 495 11.44 -4.90 -5.34
N ALA A 496 11.75 -6.17 -5.60
CA ALA A 496 12.73 -6.54 -6.62
C ALA A 496 12.28 -6.15 -8.03
N VAL A 497 10.99 -6.35 -8.36
CA VAL A 497 10.37 -5.93 -9.62
C VAL A 497 10.36 -4.41 -9.73
N ALA A 498 9.92 -3.69 -8.70
CA ALA A 498 9.92 -2.22 -8.66
C ALA A 498 11.30 -1.64 -9.00
N ARG A 499 12.35 -2.17 -8.36
CA ARG A 499 13.74 -1.80 -8.64
C ARG A 499 14.17 -2.17 -10.06
N ALA A 500 13.80 -3.34 -10.56
CA ALA A 500 14.14 -3.77 -11.93
C ALA A 500 13.43 -2.95 -13.02
N LEU A 501 12.25 -2.42 -12.72
CA LEU A 501 11.54 -1.45 -13.56
C LEU A 501 12.13 -0.04 -13.49
N GLY A 502 13.15 0.19 -12.67
CA GLY A 502 13.89 1.44 -12.58
C GLY A 502 13.39 2.43 -11.52
N MET A 503 12.39 2.04 -10.70
CA MET A 503 11.93 2.89 -9.60
C MET A 503 13.07 3.11 -8.60
N ILE A 504 13.29 4.37 -8.22
CA ILE A 504 14.24 4.76 -7.18
C ILE A 504 13.59 4.86 -5.81
N ASP A 505 12.31 5.23 -5.76
CA ASP A 505 11.50 5.19 -4.55
C ASP A 505 10.17 4.54 -4.91
N ALA A 506 9.73 3.56 -4.12
CA ALA A 506 8.52 2.80 -4.39
C ALA A 506 7.89 2.27 -3.10
N LEU A 507 6.56 2.16 -3.13
CA LEU A 507 5.75 1.53 -2.09
C LEU A 507 4.75 0.56 -2.71
N ASN A 508 4.33 -0.41 -1.92
CA ASN A 508 3.18 -1.25 -2.25
C ASN A 508 1.88 -0.45 -2.04
N LEU A 509 0.85 -0.71 -2.85
CA LEU A 509 -0.51 -0.20 -2.72
C LEU A 509 -1.47 -1.36 -2.37
N ASP A 510 -2.77 -1.13 -2.31
CA ASP A 510 -3.70 -2.21 -1.99
C ASP A 510 -3.66 -3.34 -3.06
N GLY A 511 -3.75 -4.58 -2.59
CA GLY A 511 -3.49 -5.77 -3.39
C GLY A 511 -4.62 -6.79 -3.35
N GLY A 512 -4.29 -8.04 -3.68
CA GLY A 512 -5.26 -9.13 -3.62
C GLY A 512 -6.43 -8.92 -4.59
N GLY A 513 -7.66 -9.02 -4.08
CA GLY A 513 -8.86 -8.81 -4.91
C GLY A 513 -9.02 -7.38 -5.41
N SER A 514 -8.34 -6.41 -4.79
CA SER A 514 -8.40 -5.00 -5.17
C SER A 514 -7.55 -4.68 -6.42
N THR A 515 -6.53 -5.50 -6.71
CA THR A 515 -5.59 -5.26 -7.82
C THR A 515 -6.30 -5.18 -9.16
N THR A 516 -6.41 -3.96 -9.68
CA THR A 516 -7.12 -3.68 -10.92
C THR A 516 -6.44 -2.54 -11.67
N MET A 517 -6.21 -2.74 -12.97
CA MET A 517 -5.84 -1.70 -13.92
C MET A 517 -6.92 -1.60 -14.99
N VAL A 518 -7.25 -0.37 -15.35
CA VAL A 518 -8.29 -0.01 -16.32
C VAL A 518 -7.68 0.85 -17.40
N VAL A 519 -8.05 0.61 -18.67
CA VAL A 519 -7.73 1.47 -19.81
C VAL A 519 -8.98 1.67 -20.65
N GLY A 520 -9.29 2.91 -21.00
CA GLY A 520 -10.49 3.24 -21.78
C GLY A 520 -11.79 2.72 -21.14
N GLY A 521 -11.86 2.70 -19.80
CA GLY A 521 -13.00 2.20 -19.04
C GLY A 521 -13.16 0.68 -18.98
N GLN A 522 -12.20 -0.10 -19.50
CA GLN A 522 -12.17 -1.56 -19.47
C GLN A 522 -11.04 -2.07 -18.58
N VAL A 523 -11.30 -3.11 -17.79
CA VAL A 523 -10.28 -3.81 -17.00
C VAL A 523 -9.32 -4.54 -17.95
N VAL A 524 -8.00 -4.37 -17.75
CA VAL A 524 -6.95 -4.94 -18.63
C VAL A 524 -6.10 -6.03 -17.96
N ASN A 525 -6.32 -6.28 -16.68
CA ASN A 525 -5.70 -7.36 -15.91
C ASN A 525 -6.77 -8.37 -15.45
N ASP A 526 -6.39 -9.36 -14.62
CA ASP A 526 -7.30 -10.41 -14.14
C ASP A 526 -7.58 -10.28 -12.62
N PRO A 527 -8.67 -9.59 -12.21
CA PRO A 527 -9.05 -9.48 -10.80
C PRO A 527 -9.25 -10.84 -10.14
N SER A 528 -8.63 -11.04 -8.97
CA SER A 528 -8.54 -12.37 -8.35
C SER A 528 -9.77 -12.84 -7.58
N ASP A 529 -10.72 -11.96 -7.27
CA ASP A 529 -11.93 -12.35 -6.56
C ASP A 529 -12.88 -13.10 -7.49
N THR A 530 -13.52 -14.16 -6.99
CA THR A 530 -14.45 -14.98 -7.79
C THR A 530 -15.67 -14.21 -8.28
N THR A 531 -15.98 -13.07 -7.67
CA THR A 531 -17.06 -12.15 -8.07
C THR A 531 -16.62 -11.12 -9.12
N GLY A 532 -15.36 -11.15 -9.56
CA GLY A 532 -14.77 -10.19 -10.48
C GLY A 532 -14.12 -8.99 -9.77
N GLU A 533 -14.11 -7.85 -10.45
CA GLU A 533 -13.53 -6.60 -9.95
C GLU A 533 -14.12 -6.19 -8.59
N ARG A 534 -13.26 -6.00 -7.59
CA ARG A 534 -13.66 -5.59 -6.25
C ARG A 534 -13.94 -4.09 -6.18
N PRO A 535 -15.03 -3.66 -5.51
CA PRO A 535 -15.18 -2.27 -5.09
C PRO A 535 -14.15 -1.88 -4.02
N VAL A 536 -13.42 -0.80 -4.27
CA VAL A 536 -12.32 -0.25 -3.47
C VAL A 536 -12.69 1.12 -2.88
N GLY A 537 -11.90 1.62 -1.93
CA GLY A 537 -12.11 2.96 -1.34
C GLY A 537 -11.64 4.09 -2.26
N ASP A 538 -10.56 3.89 -3.01
CA ASP A 538 -10.05 4.88 -3.95
C ASP A 538 -9.24 4.28 -5.11
N ALA A 539 -9.03 5.11 -6.13
CA ALA A 539 -8.24 4.80 -7.32
C ALA A 539 -7.39 6.01 -7.76
N LEU A 540 -6.25 5.73 -8.40
CA LEU A 540 -5.48 6.72 -9.14
C LEU A 540 -6.01 6.78 -10.58
N LEU A 541 -6.43 7.96 -11.00
CA LEU A 541 -7.01 8.22 -12.31
C LEU A 541 -6.03 9.04 -13.15
N ILE A 542 -5.81 8.60 -14.40
CA ILE A 542 -5.01 9.31 -15.39
C ILE A 542 -5.99 9.90 -16.41
N LEU A 543 -6.20 11.20 -16.30
CA LEU A 543 -7.15 11.95 -17.13
C LEU A 543 -6.47 12.46 -18.41
N PRO A 544 -7.20 12.53 -19.53
CA PRO A 544 -6.70 13.17 -20.73
C PRO A 544 -6.57 14.68 -20.51
N TRP A 545 -5.82 15.36 -21.39
CA TRP A 545 -5.80 16.81 -21.42
C TRP A 545 -7.21 17.35 -21.72
N ALA A 546 -7.73 18.21 -20.85
CA ALA A 546 -8.95 18.97 -21.13
C ALA A 546 -8.64 20.00 -22.23
N ALA A 547 -9.14 19.75 -23.44
CA ALA A 547 -8.97 20.63 -24.60
C ALA A 547 -9.66 21.99 -24.43
#